data_AF-G5J3H6-F1
#
_entry.id   AF-G5J3H6-F1
#
_cell.length_a   1.000
_cell.length_b   1.000
_cell.length_c   1.000
_cell.angle_alpha   90.00
_cell.angle_beta   90.00
_cell.angle_gamma   90.00
#
_symmetry.space_group_name_H-M   'P 1'
#
loop_
_entity.id
_entity.type
_entity.pdbx_description
1 polymer ?
#
loop_
_entity_poly.entity_id
_entity_poly.type
_entity_poly.pdbx_seq_one_letter_code
_entity_poly.pdbx_strand_id
1 'polypeptide(L)' 'MAFLISALLIFLGYLLGSIPTGYLTAFYLEGIDIREHGSGSTGATNILRTVGKRA' A
#
# COMPACT_ATOMS: atom_id res chain seq x y z
N MET A 1 8.34 6.85 -30.82
CA MET A 1 7.76 7.75 -29.79
C MET A 1 6.81 7.00 -28.85
N ALA A 2 5.75 6.37 -29.36
CA ALA A 2 4.75 5.67 -28.53
C ALA A 2 5.36 4.62 -27.57
N PHE A 3 6.31 3.80 -28.04
CA PHE A 3 6.93 2.76 -27.20
C PHE A 3 7.67 3.31 -25.96
N LEU A 4 8.41 4.42 -26.12
CA LEU A 4 9.13 5.06 -24.99
C LEU A 4 8.16 5.64 -23.96
N ILE A 5 7.06 6.23 -24.42
CA ILE A 5 6.01 6.74 -23.55
C ILE A 5 5.35 5.59 -22.77
N SER A 6 5.00 4.49 -23.44
CA SER A 6 4.45 3.31 -22.77
C SER A 6 5.40 2.72 -21.73
N ALA A 7 6.69 2.60 -22.07
CA ALA A 7 7.71 2.10 -21.14
C ALA A 7 7.84 3.00 -19.90
N LEU A 8 7.83 4.32 -20.09
CA LEU A 8 7.87 5.28 -18.99
C LEU A 8 6.62 5.18 -18.10
N LEU A 9 5.44 5.04 -18.68
CA LEU A 9 4.19 4.89 -17.91
C LEU A 9 4.17 3.60 -17.09
N ILE A 10 4.62 2.48 -17.65
CA ILE A 10 4.74 1.21 -16.93
C ILE A 10 5.72 1.36 -15.77
N PHE A 11 6.88 1.96 -16.01
CA PHE A 11 7.89 2.19 -14.99
C PHE A 11 7.37 3.05 -13.83
N LEU A 12 6.73 4.18 -14.15
CA LEU A 12 6.14 5.06 -13.14
C LEU A 12 4.98 4.38 -12.40
N GLY A 13 4.13 3.64 -13.10
CA GLY A 13 3.05 2.87 -12.49
C GLY A 13 3.57 1.82 -11.51
N TYR A 14 4.65 1.13 -11.88
CA TYR A 14 5.32 0.18 -10.99
C TYR A 14 5.89 0.86 -9.75
N LEU A 15 6.58 1.99 -9.91
CA LEU A 15 7.14 2.72 -8.78
C LEU A 15 6.06 3.23 -7.82
N LEU A 16 4.98 3.82 -8.35
CA LEU A 16 3.87 4.32 -7.55
C LEU A 16 3.09 3.18 -6.87
N GLY A 17 2.87 2.07 -7.57
CA GLY A 17 2.17 0.89 -7.03
C GLY A 17 3.01 0.10 -6.01
N SER A 18 4.34 0.24 -6.04
CA SER A 18 5.24 -0.42 -5.09
C SER A 18 5.31 0.30 -3.74
N ILE A 19 4.64 1.44 -3.57
CA ILE A 19 4.56 2.13 -2.30
C ILE A 19 3.66 1.29 -1.36
N PRO A 20 4.17 0.85 -0.19
CA PRO A 20 3.43 -0.03 0.71
C PRO A 20 2.40 0.75 1.54
N THR A 21 1.39 1.31 0.87
CA THR A 21 0.40 2.22 1.46
C THR A 21 -0.29 1.65 2.69
N GLY A 22 -0.72 0.38 2.68
CA GLY A 22 -1.33 -0.22 3.86
C GLY A 22 -0.38 -0.30 5.06
N TYR A 23 0.87 -0.71 4.86
CA TYR A 23 1.85 -0.70 5.95
C TYR A 23 2.04 0.72 6.50
N LEU A 24 2.20 1.72 5.62
CA LEU A 24 2.37 3.11 6.03
C LEU A 24 1.13 3.64 6.78
N THR A 25 -0.08 3.31 6.33
CA THR A 25 -1.32 3.71 7.00
C THR A 25 -1.38 3.18 8.42
N ALA A 26 -1.14 1.88 8.64
CA ALA A 26 -1.16 1.31 9.98
C ALA A 26 -0.04 1.87 10.87
N PHE A 27 1.15 2.07 10.30
CA PHE A 27 2.29 2.62 11.02
C PHE A 27 2.07 4.08 11.44
N TYR A 28 1.55 4.93 10.55
CA TYR A 28 1.36 6.35 10.87
C TYR A 28 0.09 6.65 11.67
N LEU A 29 -0.98 5.89 11.50
CA LEU A 29 -2.24 6.15 12.20
C LEU A 29 -2.27 5.51 13.60
N GLU A 30 -1.76 4.28 13.73
CA GLU A 30 -1.88 3.49 14.97
C GLU A 30 -0.51 3.11 15.56
N GLY A 31 0.61 3.38 14.88
CA GLY A 31 1.94 3.07 15.38
C GLY A 31 2.28 1.56 15.37
N ILE A 32 1.52 0.76 14.62
CA ILE A 32 1.65 -0.71 14.63
C ILE A 32 2.19 -1.24 13.30
N ASP A 33 2.89 -2.38 13.37
CA ASP A 33 3.21 -3.16 12.17
C ASP A 33 1.99 -4.03 11.78
N ILE A 34 1.31 -3.66 10.69
CA ILE A 34 0.13 -4.40 10.20
C ILE A 34 0.41 -5.87 9.86
N ARG A 35 1.68 -6.24 9.61
CA ARG A 35 2.07 -7.61 9.27
C ARG A 35 2.01 -8.56 10.46
N GLU A 36 2.09 -8.02 11.67
CA GLU A 36 1.94 -8.78 12.92
C GLU A 36 0.48 -8.84 13.39
N HIS A 37 -0.42 -8.13 12.69
CA HIS A 37 -1.82 -7.98 13.10
C HIS A 37 -2.78 -8.57 12.08
N GLY A 38 -3.85 -9.16 12.60
CA GLY A 38 -4.93 -9.65 11.77
C GLY A 38 -4.53 -10.82 10.88
N SER A 39 -4.63 -10.67 9.55
CA SER A 39 -4.22 -11.69 8.58
C SER A 39 -2.75 -11.58 8.17
N GLY A 40 -2.05 -10.54 8.66
CA GLY A 40 -0.68 -10.21 8.29
C GLY A 40 -0.52 -9.58 6.90
N SER A 41 -1.62 -9.40 6.15
CA SER A 41 -1.59 -8.73 4.84
C SER A 41 -1.56 -7.21 4.98
N THR A 42 -0.86 -6.52 4.08
CA THR A 42 -0.91 -5.04 3.94
C THR A 42 -2.10 -4.55 3.12
N GLY A 43 -3.02 -5.44 2.71
CA GLY A 43 -4.19 -5.07 1.92
C GLY A 43 -5.23 -4.25 2.71
N ALA A 44 -6.06 -3.51 1.98
CA ALA A 44 -7.11 -2.65 2.54
C ALA A 44 -8.04 -3.39 3.51
N THR A 45 -8.37 -4.66 3.26
CA THR A 45 -9.24 -5.45 4.13
C THR A 45 -8.64 -5.67 5.52
N ASN A 46 -7.32 -5.95 5.60
CA ASN A 46 -6.68 -6.15 6.90
C ASN A 46 -6.55 -4.82 7.64
N ILE A 47 -6.23 -3.76 6.90
CA ILE A 47 -6.16 -2.39 7.40
C ILE A 47 -7.50 -1.94 7.99
N LEU A 48 -8.60 -2.04 7.24
CA LEU A 48 -9.93 -1.66 7.70
C LEU A 48 -10.40 -2.48 8.91
N ARG A 49 -9.93 -3.72 9.07
CA ARG A 49 -10.29 -4.56 10.22
C ARG A 49 -9.43 -4.25 11.46
N THR A 50 -8.16 -3.93 11.28
CA THR A 50 -7.23 -3.68 12.39
C THR A 50 -7.25 -2.21 12.83
N VAL A 51 -7.15 -1.27 11.89
CA VAL A 51 -7.14 0.19 12.12
C VAL A 51 -8.57 0.76 12.17
N GLY A 52 -9.54 0.11 11.52
CA GLY A 52 -10.95 0.53 11.54
C GLY A 52 -11.27 1.64 10.54
N LYS A 53 -12.36 2.36 10.78
CA LYS A 53 -12.88 3.42 9.88
C LYS A 53 -11.96 4.65 9.73
N ARG A 54 -10.88 4.73 10.51
CA ARG A 54 -9.88 5.80 10.42
C ARG A 54 -8.84 5.53 9.34
N ALA A 55 -8.81 4.31 8.82
CA ALA A 55 -7.82 3.82 7.86
C ALA A 55 -8.09 4.23 6.41
#